data_AF-A0A351RAK8-F1
#
_entry.id   AF-A0A351RAK8-F1
#
_cell.length_a   1.000
_cell.length_b   1.000
_cell.length_c   1.000
_cell.angle_alpha   90.00
_cell.angle_beta   90.00
_cell.angle_gamma   90.00
#
_symmetry.space_group_name_H-M   'P 1'
#
loop_
_entity.id
_entity.type
_entity.pdbx_description
1 polymer ?
#
loop_
_entity_poly.entity_id
_entity_poly.type
_entity_poly.pdbx_seq_one_letter_code
_entity_poly.pdbx_strand_id
1 'polypeptide(L)' 'MKIRTPNKVYLKAAEDLTTDQQDRLLCRMRGKLTRRIEDKKLNTIEALAIQLEVEDAELAEWREKMSEIKEKEKSKKRD' A
#
# COMPACT_ATOMS: atom_id res chain seq x y z
N MET A 1 -11.36 3.41 -0.06
CA MET A 1 -10.60 2.62 -1.05
C MET A 1 -11.53 2.17 -2.16
N LYS A 2 -11.34 2.67 -3.38
CA LYS A 2 -12.06 2.23 -4.56
C LYS A 2 -11.27 1.05 -5.12
N ILE A 3 -11.78 -0.17 -4.99
CA ILE A 3 -11.07 -1.38 -5.43
C ILE A 3 -11.11 -1.38 -6.96
N ARG A 4 -9.95 -1.26 -7.59
CA ARG A 4 -9.73 -1.19 -9.04
C ARG A 4 -8.70 -2.27 -9.43
N THR A 5 -8.57 -2.53 -10.72
CA THR A 5 -7.51 -3.39 -11.25
C THR A 5 -6.15 -2.78 -10.89
N PRO A 6 -5.25 -3.53 -10.22
CA PRO A 6 -3.94 -3.03 -9.83
C PRO A 6 -3.07 -2.74 -11.04
N ASN A 7 -2.14 -1.78 -10.89
CA ASN A 7 -1.17 -1.49 -11.95
C ASN A 7 -0.27 -2.72 -12.22
N LYS A 8 0.14 -2.89 -13.48
CA LYS A 8 1.06 -3.96 -13.92
C LYS A 8 2.37 -3.97 -13.13
N VAL A 9 2.84 -2.81 -12.68
CA VAL A 9 4.04 -2.70 -11.84
C VAL A 9 3.86 -3.41 -10.51
N TYR A 10 2.74 -3.16 -9.82
CA TYR A 10 2.45 -3.79 -8.53
C TYR A 10 2.04 -5.25 -8.67
N LEU A 11 1.45 -5.65 -9.81
CA LEU A 11 1.21 -7.06 -10.12
C LEU A 11 2.51 -7.84 -10.19
N LYS A 12 3.48 -7.33 -10.96
CA LYS A 12 4.80 -7.96 -11.05
C LYS A 12 5.51 -7.98 -9.69
N ALA A 13 5.44 -6.87 -8.95
CA ALA A 13 6.00 -6.81 -7.61
C ALA A 13 5.36 -7.84 -6.66
N ALA A 14 4.04 -8.06 -6.75
CA ALA A 14 3.33 -9.06 -5.95
C ALA A 14 3.70 -10.50 -6.35
N GLU A 15 3.94 -10.76 -7.64
CA GLU A 15 4.45 -12.04 -8.14
C GLU A 15 5.88 -12.34 -7.68
N ASP A 16 6.72 -11.30 -7.61
CA ASP A 16 8.13 -11.40 -7.16
C ASP A 16 8.27 -11.57 -5.63
N LEU A 17 7.18 -11.45 -4.85
CA LEU A 17 7.21 -11.65 -3.39
C LEU A 17 7.36 -13.14 -3.04
N THR A 18 8.17 -13.43 -2.03
CA THR A 18 8.23 -14.78 -1.44
C THR A 18 6.95 -15.12 -0.68
N THR A 19 6.66 -16.41 -0.48
CA THR A 19 5.47 -16.88 0.24
C THR A 19 5.33 -16.20 1.61
N ASP A 20 6.41 -16.13 2.39
CA ASP A 20 6.42 -15.45 3.69
C ASP A 20 6.12 -13.95 3.60
N GLN A 21 6.51 -13.29 2.51
CA GLN A 21 6.21 -11.87 2.29
C GLN A 21 4.73 -11.69 1.91
N GLN A 22 4.20 -12.58 1.06
CA GLN A 22 2.79 -12.59 0.69
C GLN A 22 1.90 -12.82 1.93
N ASP A 23 2.24 -13.81 2.77
CA ASP A 23 1.49 -14.11 4.00
C ASP A 23 1.51 -12.94 4.99
N ARG A 24 2.67 -12.29 5.15
CA ARG A 24 2.78 -11.07 5.96
C ARG A 24 1.93 -9.93 5.38
N LEU A 25 1.87 -9.80 4.06
CA LEU A 25 1.04 -8.79 3.40
C LEU A 25 -0.45 -9.10 3.63
N LEU A 26 -0.86 -10.35 3.48
CA LEU A 26 -2.23 -10.81 3.70
C LEU A 26 -2.70 -10.56 5.15
N CYS A 27 -1.83 -10.77 6.13
CA CYS A 27 -2.14 -10.50 7.54
C CYS A 27 -2.45 -9.01 7.83
N ARG A 28 -1.78 -8.10 7.11
CA ARG A 28 -1.95 -6.64 7.30
C ARG A 28 -2.95 -6.00 6.34
N MET A 29 -3.47 -6.77 5.37
CA MET A 29 -4.45 -6.27 4.42
C MET A 29 -5.71 -5.79 5.11
N ARG A 30 -6.23 -4.65 4.65
CA ARG A 30 -7.47 -4.09 5.19
C ARG A 30 -8.64 -4.98 4.77
N GLY A 31 -9.51 -5.33 5.73
CA GLY A 31 -10.54 -6.38 5.58
C GLY A 31 -11.53 -6.28 4.41
N LYS A 32 -11.58 -5.16 3.67
CA LYS A 32 -12.33 -5.07 2.40
C LYS A 32 -11.71 -5.90 1.27
N LEU A 33 -10.38 -6.08 1.26
CA LEU A 33 -9.70 -6.92 0.28
C LEU A 33 -9.86 -8.40 0.64
N THR A 34 -9.70 -8.76 1.91
CA THR A 34 -9.89 -10.14 2.43
C THR A 34 -11.28 -10.68 2.08
N ARG A 35 -12.34 -9.90 2.31
CA ARG A 35 -13.71 -10.27 1.94
C ARG A 35 -13.91 -10.49 0.44
N ARG A 36 -13.14 -9.81 -0.42
CA ARG A 36 -13.27 -10.00 -1.89
C ARG A 36 -12.51 -11.21 -2.42
N ILE A 37 -11.43 -11.60 -1.73
CA ILE A 37 -10.78 -12.89 -1.95
C ILE A 37 -11.75 -14.02 -1.59
N GLU A 38 -12.42 -13.93 -0.44
CA GLU A 38 -13.44 -14.90 0.00
C GLU A 38 -14.61 -15.00 -1.00
N ASP A 39 -15.09 -13.86 -1.51
CA ASP A 39 -16.12 -13.79 -2.56
C ASP A 39 -15.64 -14.32 -3.94
N LYS A 40 -14.38 -14.76 -4.08
CA LYS A 40 -13.71 -15.13 -5.35
C LYS A 40 -13.76 -14.04 -6.44
N LYS A 41 -13.96 -12.78 -6.05
CA LYS A 41 -14.02 -11.62 -6.96
C LYS A 41 -12.65 -11.01 -7.21
N LEU A 42 -11.62 -11.45 -6.48
CA LEU A 42 -10.24 -11.03 -6.63
C LEU A 42 -9.30 -12.22 -6.45
N ASN A 43 -8.28 -12.30 -7.30
CA ASN A 43 -7.18 -13.23 -7.09
C ASN A 43 -6.25 -12.72 -5.97
N THR A 44 -5.54 -13.62 -5.30
CA THR A 44 -4.59 -13.28 -4.22
C THR A 44 -3.53 -12.30 -4.72
N ILE A 45 -2.93 -12.56 -5.88
CA ILE A 45 -1.91 -11.67 -6.49
C ILE A 45 -2.48 -10.27 -6.78
N GLU A 46 -3.71 -10.18 -7.30
CA GLU A 46 -4.34 -8.89 -7.55
C GLU A 46 -4.59 -8.14 -6.24
N ALA A 47 -5.03 -8.86 -5.20
CA ALA A 47 -5.31 -8.26 -3.91
C ALA A 47 -4.03 -7.77 -3.22
N LEU A 48 -2.93 -8.53 -3.33
CA LEU A 48 -1.60 -8.15 -2.88
C LEU A 48 -1.10 -6.90 -3.63
N ALA A 49 -1.25 -6.87 -4.95
CA ALA A 49 -0.85 -5.74 -5.77
C ALA A 49 -1.61 -4.45 -5.42
N ILE A 50 -2.93 -4.54 -5.19
CA ILE A 50 -3.74 -3.40 -4.72
C ILE A 50 -3.27 -2.92 -3.34
N GLN A 51 -2.94 -3.85 -2.45
CA GLN A 51 -2.43 -3.52 -1.11
C GLN A 51 -1.09 -2.77 -1.22
N LEU A 52 -0.16 -3.25 -2.04
CA LEU A 52 1.13 -2.59 -2.28
C LEU A 52 0.94 -1.16 -2.82
N GLU A 53 0.06 -0.99 -3.80
CA GLU A 53 -0.22 0.32 -4.40
C GLU A 53 -0.75 1.32 -3.37
N VAL A 54 -1.61 0.88 -2.46
CA VAL A 54 -2.15 1.77 -1.42
C VAL A 54 -1.16 2.05 -0.31
N GLU A 55 -0.38 1.06 0.12
CA GLU A 55 0.68 1.29 1.09
C GLU A 55 1.75 2.27 0.56
N ASP A 56 2.08 2.18 -0.73
CA ASP A 56 3.03 3.10 -1.37
C ASP A 56 2.48 4.53 -1.45
N ALA A 57 1.20 4.69 -1.80
CA ALA A 57 0.52 5.99 -1.79
C ALA A 57 0.44 6.59 -0.37
N GLU A 58 0.06 5.78 0.63
CA GLU A 58 0.01 6.22 2.04
C GLU A 58 1.41 6.61 2.54
N LEU A 59 2.46 5.88 2.14
CA LEU A 59 3.84 6.19 2.46
C LEU A 59 4.32 7.48 1.80
N ALA A 60 3.94 7.72 0.53
CA ALA A 60 4.26 8.95 -0.19
C ALA A 60 3.61 10.17 0.49
N GLU A 61 2.31 10.10 0.81
CA GLU A 61 1.62 11.15 1.55
C GLU A 61 2.25 11.42 2.93
N TRP A 62 2.67 10.36 3.63
CA TRP A 62 3.33 10.52 4.92
C TRP A 62 4.70 11.22 4.78
N ARG A 63 5.49 10.87 3.76
CA ARG A 63 6.77 11.51 3.47
C ARG A 63 6.60 13.00 3.14
N GLU A 64 5.59 13.36 2.37
CA GLU A 64 5.25 14.75 2.05
C GLU A 64 4.90 15.53 3.32
N LYS A 65 3.95 15.03 4.12
CA LYS A 65 3.56 15.64 5.41
C LYS A 65 4.75 15.79 6.35
N MET A 66 5.61 14.78 6.44
CA MET A 66 6.83 14.86 7.26
C MET A 66 7.84 15.87 6.76
N SER A 67 7.96 16.03 5.44
CA SER A 67 8.80 17.07 4.83
C SER A 67 8.29 18.46 5.19
N GLU A 68 6.98 18.70 5.06
CA GLU A 68 6.36 19.98 5.43
C GLU A 68 6.57 20.31 6.92
N ILE A 69 6.38 19.33 7.81
CA ILE A 69 6.59 19.52 9.25
C ILE A 69 8.05 19.91 9.51
N LYS A 70 9.02 19.21 8.89
CA LYS A 70 10.45 19.52 9.05
C LYS A 70 10.79 20.93 8.55
N GLU A 71 10.16 21.39 7.48
CA GLU A 71 10.37 22.73 6.92
C GLU A 71 9.76 23.83 7.82
N LYS A 72 8.55 23.59 8.34
CA LYS A 72 7.90 24.45 9.35
C LYS A 72 8.71 24.54 10.65
N GLU A 73 9.32 23.44 11.09
CA GLU A 73 10.21 23.43 12.26
C GLU A 73 11.54 24.17 12.00
N LYS A 74 12.10 24.07 10.79
CA LYS A 74 13.31 24.82 10.40
C LYS A 74 13.06 26.33 10.30
N SER A 75 11.90 26.74 9.80
CA SER A 75 11.53 28.16 9.73
C SER A 75 11.29 28.74 11.12
N LYS A 76 10.58 28.03 12.00
CA LYS A 76 10.40 28.44 13.41
C LYS A 76 11.69 28.55 14.22
N LYS A 77 12.76 27.85 13.85
CA LYS A 77 14.08 27.96 14.51
C LYS A 77 14.96 29.10 13.98
N ARG A 78 14.53 29.79 12.91
CA ARG A 78 15.29 30.88 12.28
C ARG A 78 14.80 32.27 12.67
N ASP A 79 13.65 32.37 13.37
CA ASP A 79 13.16 33.55 14.08
C ASP A 79 13.53 33.48 15.57
#